data_AF-K6FCH1-F1
#
_entry.id   AF-K6FCH1-F1
#
_cell.length_a   1.000
_cell.length_b   1.000
_cell.length_c   1.000
_cell.angle_alpha   90.00
_cell.angle_beta   90.00
_cell.angle_gamma   90.00
#
_symmetry.space_group_name_H-M   'P 1'
#
loop_
_entity.id
_entity.type
_entity.pdbx_description
1 polymer ?
#
loop_
_entity_poly.entity_id
_entity_poly.type
_entity_poly.pdbx_seq_one_letter_code
_entity_poly.pdbx_strand_id
1 'polypeptide(L)'
;MLIYKDYKKNKIVSFPIITLIALISYFISRAALKSSKQVYAGLSLALLMIVGLMIYTNGLSILALHVSATSFSIVILIVTFFETTLLERHITKIKKGEIGSNVKSVEREYNEIFILIGFGLGGIVLSLISGLLVLGELDMELIFKIIFTAFALIIYLLTFLGVKYANLKVRYAVRGTILSFAMVLLAYFGNSIFLINYL
;
A
#
# COMPACT_ATOMS: atom_id res chain seq x y z
N MET A 1 15.86 8.42 27.50
CA MET A 1 17.24 8.40 26.96
C MET A 1 17.83 7.00 26.77
N LEU A 2 17.41 5.96 27.52
CA LEU A 2 17.84 4.57 27.28
C LEU A 2 17.17 3.92 26.05
N ILE A 3 15.92 4.27 25.75
CA ILE A 3 15.14 3.75 24.60
C ILE A 3 15.77 4.14 23.25
N TYR A 4 16.38 5.31 23.16
CA TYR A 4 17.04 5.79 21.94
C TYR A 4 18.32 5.01 21.60
N LYS A 5 19.00 4.44 22.61
CA LYS A 5 20.25 3.70 22.43
C LYS A 5 20.03 2.28 21.89
N ASP A 6 18.89 1.66 22.22
CA ASP A 6 18.53 0.35 21.66
C ASP A 6 18.06 0.43 20.20
N TYR A 7 17.51 1.57 19.78
CA TYR A 7 17.12 1.81 18.38
C TYR A 7 18.33 1.73 17.41
N LYS A 8 19.52 2.09 17.89
CA LYS A 8 20.76 2.08 17.07
C LYS A 8 21.48 0.72 17.08
N LYS A 9 21.18 -0.17 18.04
CA LYS A 9 22.01 -1.35 18.33
C LYS A 9 21.46 -2.68 17.79
N ASN A 10 20.15 -2.80 17.60
CA ASN A 10 19.55 -3.96 16.93
C ASN A 10 19.33 -3.69 15.43
N LYS A 11 20.41 -3.75 14.66
CA LYS A 11 20.34 -4.12 13.24
C LYS A 11 19.73 -5.51 13.17
N ILE A 12 18.58 -5.71 12.53
CA ILE A 12 18.36 -6.93 11.71
C ILE A 12 17.21 -6.79 10.70
N VAL A 13 16.19 -5.94 10.86
CA VAL A 13 15.30 -5.63 9.70
C VAL A 13 14.70 -4.24 9.79
N SER A 14 15.10 -3.34 8.89
CA SER A 14 14.43 -2.04 8.73
C SER A 14 13.09 -2.25 8.03
N PHE A 15 12.10 -1.41 8.35
CA PHE A 15 10.79 -1.37 7.71
C PHE A 15 10.83 -1.61 6.16
N PRO A 16 11.72 -0.96 5.39
CA PRO A 16 11.84 -1.19 3.95
C PRO A 16 12.16 -2.65 3.59
N ILE A 17 13.04 -3.32 4.34
CA ILE A 17 13.42 -4.71 4.06
C ILE A 17 12.22 -5.64 4.29
N ILE A 18 11.43 -5.41 5.35
CA ILE A 18 10.22 -6.20 5.63
C ILE A 18 9.20 -6.02 4.51
N THR A 19 8.97 -4.77 4.09
CA THR A 19 8.08 -4.49 2.95
C THR A 19 8.56 -5.17 1.67
N LEU A 20 9.87 -5.19 1.41
CA LEU A 20 10.45 -5.85 0.24
C LEU A 20 10.25 -7.37 0.27
N ILE A 21 10.53 -8.01 1.40
CA ILE A 21 10.31 -9.46 1.57
C ILE A 21 8.83 -9.81 1.37
N ALA A 22 7.93 -8.99 1.94
CA ALA A 22 6.50 -9.17 1.80
C ALA A 22 6.01 -8.99 0.34
N LEU A 23 6.58 -8.03 -0.40
CA LEU A 23 6.31 -7.87 -1.84
C LEU A 23 6.79 -9.07 -2.65
N ILE A 24 7.99 -9.57 -2.37
CA ILE A 24 8.51 -10.78 -3.04
C ILE A 24 7.55 -11.96 -2.77
N SER A 25 7.13 -12.12 -1.53
CA SER A 25 6.16 -13.15 -1.15
C SER A 25 4.83 -13.01 -1.89
N TYR A 26 4.30 -11.78 -2.02
CA TYR A 26 3.12 -11.48 -2.84
C TYR A 26 3.30 -11.95 -4.29
N PHE A 27 4.42 -11.57 -4.93
CA PHE A 27 4.67 -11.92 -6.33
C PHE A 27 4.89 -13.41 -6.55
N ILE A 28 5.55 -14.11 -5.62
CA ILE A 28 5.69 -15.57 -5.66
C ILE A 28 4.32 -16.24 -5.58
N SER A 29 3.49 -15.84 -4.60
CA SER A 29 2.13 -16.37 -4.45
C SER A 29 1.30 -16.14 -5.70
N ARG A 30 1.38 -14.94 -6.28
CA ARG A 30 0.66 -14.61 -7.49
C ARG A 30 1.13 -15.41 -8.71
N ALA A 31 2.44 -15.58 -8.88
CA ALA A 31 2.98 -16.37 -9.99
C ALA A 31 2.56 -17.85 -9.90
N ALA A 32 2.47 -18.38 -8.68
CA ALA A 32 1.99 -19.74 -8.43
C ALA A 32 0.48 -19.89 -8.64
N LEU A 33 -0.32 -18.90 -8.24
CA LEU A 33 -1.79 -18.95 -8.27
C LEU A 33 -2.36 -18.30 -9.53
N LYS A 34 -2.76 -19.08 -10.52
CA LYS A 34 -3.45 -18.57 -11.74
C LYS A 34 -4.95 -18.28 -11.54
N SER A 35 -5.40 -18.12 -10.31
CA SER A 35 -6.83 -18.01 -9.98
C SER A 35 -7.33 -16.57 -10.00
N SER A 36 -8.65 -16.38 -10.11
CA SER A 36 -9.28 -15.07 -9.99
C SER A 36 -9.09 -14.42 -8.61
N LYS A 37 -8.69 -15.17 -7.57
CA LYS A 37 -8.46 -14.65 -6.21
C LYS A 37 -6.98 -14.47 -5.89
N GLN A 38 -6.08 -14.57 -6.87
CA GLN A 38 -4.63 -14.50 -6.69
C GLN A 38 -4.14 -13.26 -5.92
N VAL A 39 -4.77 -12.09 -6.15
CA VAL A 39 -4.37 -10.83 -5.51
C VAL A 39 -4.60 -10.89 -4.00
N TYR A 40 -5.78 -11.32 -3.57
CA TYR A 40 -6.12 -11.44 -2.15
C TYR A 40 -5.29 -12.54 -1.45
N ALA A 41 -5.04 -13.66 -2.13
CA ALA A 41 -4.20 -14.72 -1.59
C ALA A 41 -2.75 -14.24 -1.41
N GLY A 42 -2.20 -13.53 -2.39
CA GLY A 42 -0.86 -12.93 -2.29
C GLY A 42 -0.77 -11.89 -1.17
N LEU A 43 -1.79 -11.03 -1.03
CA LEU A 43 -1.83 -10.03 0.05
C LEU A 43 -1.95 -10.69 1.43
N SER A 44 -2.73 -11.76 1.54
CA SER A 44 -2.80 -12.55 2.78
C SER A 44 -1.44 -13.16 3.14
N LEU A 45 -0.71 -13.69 2.16
CA LEU A 45 0.62 -14.23 2.39
C LEU A 45 1.60 -13.11 2.80
N ALA A 46 1.55 -11.96 2.14
CA ALA A 46 2.36 -10.80 2.50
C ALA A 46 2.08 -10.34 3.94
N LEU A 47 0.81 -10.29 4.38
CA LEU A 47 0.45 -9.96 5.75
C LEU A 47 1.04 -10.96 6.75
N LEU A 48 0.89 -12.26 6.49
CA LEU A 48 1.44 -13.31 7.34
C LEU A 48 2.96 -13.21 7.46
N MET A 49 3.65 -12.93 6.36
CA MET A 49 5.10 -12.72 6.36
C MET A 49 5.51 -11.50 7.20
N ILE A 50 4.80 -10.37 7.05
CA ILE A 50 5.08 -9.14 7.83
C ILE A 50 4.89 -9.42 9.32
N VAL A 51 3.72 -9.94 9.71
CA VAL A 51 3.39 -10.19 11.12
C VAL A 51 4.34 -11.23 11.72
N GLY A 52 4.62 -12.32 11.01
CA GLY A 52 5.54 -13.36 11.47
C GLY A 52 6.96 -12.83 11.70
N LEU A 53 7.50 -12.05 10.76
CA LEU A 53 8.83 -11.44 10.89
C LEU A 53 8.86 -10.40 12.01
N MET A 54 7.81 -9.59 12.18
CA MET A 54 7.75 -8.58 13.23
C MET A 54 7.62 -9.17 14.62
N ILE A 55 6.83 -10.23 14.78
CA ILE A 55 6.74 -10.97 16.05
C ILE A 55 8.09 -11.65 16.36
N TYR A 56 8.74 -12.25 15.36
CA TYR A 56 10.04 -12.90 15.55
C TYR A 56 11.14 -11.90 15.99
N THR A 57 11.14 -10.70 15.41
CA THR A 57 12.20 -9.70 15.66
C THR A 57 11.94 -8.82 16.89
N ASN A 58 10.69 -8.44 17.13
CA ASN A 58 10.32 -7.41 18.12
C ASN A 58 9.24 -7.87 19.12
N GLY A 59 8.82 -9.15 19.08
CA GLY A 59 7.76 -9.68 19.92
C GLY A 59 6.38 -9.05 19.67
N LEU A 60 5.45 -9.24 20.60
CA LEU A 60 4.12 -8.60 20.61
C LEU A 60 4.21 -7.19 21.22
N SER A 61 4.93 -6.28 20.54
CA SER A 61 5.07 -4.90 20.96
C SER A 61 4.21 -3.93 20.15
N ILE A 62 3.91 -2.75 20.71
CA ILE A 62 3.19 -1.67 20.02
C ILE A 62 3.98 -1.21 18.79
N LEU A 63 5.31 -1.14 18.89
CA LEU A 63 6.20 -0.86 17.77
C LEU A 63 6.05 -1.93 16.68
N ALA A 64 6.00 -3.21 17.06
CA ALA A 64 5.84 -4.30 16.09
C ALA A 64 4.52 -4.17 15.31
N LEU A 65 3.45 -3.81 16.01
CA LEU A 65 2.13 -3.60 15.41
C LEU A 65 2.11 -2.37 14.49
N HIS A 66 2.69 -1.25 14.91
CA HIS A 66 2.81 -0.04 14.09
C HIS A 66 3.60 -0.30 12.80
N VAL A 67 4.78 -0.91 12.90
CA VAL A 67 5.63 -1.23 11.73
C VAL A 67 4.93 -2.25 10.83
N SER A 68 4.20 -3.22 11.38
CA SER A 68 3.40 -4.17 10.59
C SER A 68 2.29 -3.48 9.82
N ALA A 69 1.51 -2.62 10.49
CA ALA A 69 0.42 -1.87 9.87
C ALA A 69 0.92 -0.96 8.76
N THR A 70 2.01 -0.23 9.02
CA THR A 70 2.67 0.61 8.01
C THR A 70 3.14 -0.24 6.83
N SER A 71 3.74 -1.40 7.10
CA SER A 71 4.40 -2.20 6.05
C SER A 71 3.36 -2.78 5.13
N PHE A 72 2.29 -3.30 5.72
CA PHE A 72 1.20 -3.91 4.98
C PHE A 72 0.44 -2.88 4.15
N SER A 73 0.25 -1.67 4.69
CA SER A 73 -0.38 -0.57 3.96
C SER A 73 0.42 -0.19 2.72
N ILE A 74 1.75 -0.03 2.85
CA ILE A 74 2.63 0.22 1.70
C ILE A 74 2.58 -0.93 0.69
N VAL A 75 2.59 -2.19 1.15
CA VAL A 75 2.46 -3.35 0.26
C VAL A 75 1.16 -3.27 -0.54
N ILE A 76 0.02 -2.98 0.10
CA ILE A 76 -1.26 -2.82 -0.60
C ILE A 76 -1.16 -1.70 -1.65
N LEU A 77 -0.58 -0.55 -1.30
CA LEU A 77 -0.43 0.58 -2.23
C LEU A 77 0.42 0.20 -3.47
N ILE A 78 1.57 -0.43 -3.27
CA ILE A 78 2.47 -0.87 -4.36
C ILE A 78 1.79 -1.92 -5.22
N VAL A 79 1.16 -2.92 -4.60
CA VAL A 79 0.41 -3.96 -5.31
C VAL A 79 -0.72 -3.35 -6.13
N THR A 80 -1.46 -2.39 -5.58
CA THR A 80 -2.55 -1.69 -6.26
C THR A 80 -2.06 -0.93 -7.49
N PHE A 81 -0.92 -0.25 -7.37
CA PHE A 81 -0.28 0.41 -8.51
C PHE A 81 0.05 -0.63 -9.60
N PHE A 82 0.66 -1.75 -9.21
CA PHE A 82 0.99 -2.83 -10.14
C PHE A 82 -0.25 -3.46 -10.80
N GLU A 83 -1.30 -3.79 -10.05
CA GLU A 83 -2.56 -4.31 -10.60
C GLU A 83 -3.17 -3.35 -11.61
N THR A 84 -3.08 -2.04 -11.38
CA THR A 84 -3.58 -1.09 -12.37
C THR A 84 -2.77 -1.12 -13.67
N THR A 85 -1.44 -1.17 -13.60
CA THR A 85 -0.62 -1.27 -14.81
C THR A 85 -0.93 -2.54 -15.62
N LEU A 86 -1.26 -3.63 -14.93
CA LEU A 86 -1.68 -4.87 -15.58
C LEU A 86 -3.07 -4.78 -16.20
N LEU A 87 -4.02 -4.12 -15.53
CA LEU A 87 -5.33 -3.83 -16.09
C LEU A 87 -5.22 -2.98 -17.38
N GLU A 88 -4.32 -1.99 -17.41
CA GLU A 88 -4.09 -1.20 -18.62
C GLU A 88 -3.51 -2.02 -19.78
N ARG A 89 -2.57 -2.92 -19.48
CA ARG A 89 -2.07 -3.89 -20.47
C ARG A 89 -3.16 -4.83 -20.94
N HIS A 90 -4.00 -5.32 -20.04
CA HIS A 90 -5.13 -6.20 -20.36
C HIS A 90 -6.14 -5.49 -21.28
N ILE A 91 -6.53 -4.25 -20.98
CA ILE A 91 -7.40 -3.43 -21.85
C ILE A 91 -6.78 -3.26 -23.24
N THR A 92 -5.46 -3.05 -23.31
CA THR A 92 -4.75 -2.91 -24.59
C THR A 92 -4.77 -4.21 -25.40
N LYS A 93 -4.63 -5.38 -24.76
CA LYS A 93 -4.76 -6.68 -25.42
C LYS A 93 -6.18 -6.92 -25.96
N ILE A 94 -7.20 -6.60 -25.17
CA ILE A 94 -8.61 -6.68 -25.61
C ILE A 94 -8.82 -5.81 -26.85
N LYS A 95 -8.31 -4.57 -26.84
CA LYS A 95 -8.40 -3.66 -28.00
C LYS A 95 -7.69 -4.18 -29.26
N LYS A 96 -6.69 -5.06 -29.10
CA LYS A 96 -6.00 -5.74 -30.20
C LYS A 96 -6.67 -7.05 -30.63
N GLY A 97 -7.77 -7.45 -29.98
CA GLY A 97 -8.47 -8.72 -30.26
C GLY A 97 -7.86 -9.94 -29.55
N GLU A 98 -6.84 -9.76 -28.70
CA GLU A 98 -6.20 -10.84 -27.94
C GLU A 98 -6.98 -11.17 -26.65
N ILE A 99 -8.17 -11.78 -26.80
CA ILE A 99 -9.05 -12.12 -25.67
C ILE A 99 -8.83 -13.58 -25.27
N GLY A 100 -8.28 -13.81 -24.07
CA GLY A 100 -8.20 -15.15 -23.49
C GLY A 100 -9.56 -15.63 -22.95
N SER A 101 -9.81 -16.93 -22.99
CA SER A 101 -11.11 -17.53 -22.61
C SER A 101 -11.41 -17.57 -21.10
N ASN A 102 -10.44 -17.23 -20.24
CA ASN A 102 -10.58 -17.30 -18.78
C ASN A 102 -9.98 -16.08 -18.06
N VAL A 103 -10.24 -14.88 -18.59
CA VAL A 103 -9.75 -13.62 -18.02
C VAL A 103 -10.89 -12.91 -17.32
N LYS A 104 -10.58 -12.22 -16.21
CA LYS A 104 -11.56 -11.41 -15.47
C LYS A 104 -12.17 -10.35 -16.38
N SER A 105 -13.39 -9.89 -16.09
CA SER A 105 -13.91 -8.71 -16.77
C SER A 105 -13.15 -7.46 -16.33
N VAL A 106 -12.95 -6.53 -17.26
CA VAL A 106 -12.29 -5.23 -17.01
C VAL A 106 -12.96 -4.47 -15.87
N GLU A 107 -14.29 -4.51 -15.79
CA GLU A 107 -15.05 -3.85 -14.72
C GLU A 107 -14.82 -4.49 -13.35
N ARG A 108 -14.71 -5.81 -13.29
CA ARG A 108 -14.36 -6.51 -12.05
C ARG A 108 -12.97 -6.15 -11.57
N GLU A 109 -11.99 -6.07 -12.47
CA GLU A 109 -10.63 -5.64 -12.12
C GLU A 109 -10.60 -4.19 -11.62
N TYR A 110 -11.36 -3.28 -12.25
CA TYR A 110 -11.51 -1.91 -11.75
C TYR A 110 -12.11 -1.86 -10.33
N ASN A 111 -13.14 -2.66 -10.05
CA ASN A 111 -13.76 -2.73 -8.73
C ASN A 111 -12.81 -3.31 -7.68
N GLU A 112 -12.06 -4.36 -8.01
CA GLU A 112 -11.05 -4.93 -7.11
C GLU A 112 -9.97 -3.89 -6.78
N ILE A 113 -9.44 -3.18 -7.78
CA ILE A 113 -8.47 -2.09 -7.58
C ILE A 113 -9.06 -0.99 -6.69
N PHE A 114 -10.29 -0.56 -6.96
CA PHE A 114 -10.94 0.49 -6.17
C PHE A 114 -11.12 0.12 -4.68
N ILE A 115 -11.39 -1.16 -4.40
CA ILE A 115 -11.44 -1.69 -3.03
C ILE A 115 -10.04 -1.73 -2.40
N LEU A 116 -9.03 -2.18 -3.14
CA LEU A 116 -7.64 -2.20 -2.67
C LEU A 116 -7.12 -0.80 -2.33
N ILE A 117 -7.48 0.19 -3.14
CA ILE A 117 -7.25 1.61 -2.87
C ILE A 117 -7.82 1.97 -1.49
N GLY A 118 -9.10 1.71 -1.24
CA GLY A 118 -9.73 1.97 0.06
C GLY A 118 -9.00 1.31 1.24
N PHE A 119 -8.65 0.03 1.12
CA PHE A 119 -7.92 -0.68 2.17
C PHE A 119 -6.50 -0.13 2.39
N GLY A 120 -5.79 0.23 1.32
CA GLY A 120 -4.46 0.82 1.41
C GLY A 120 -4.49 2.15 2.16
N LEU A 121 -5.42 3.06 1.81
CA LEU A 121 -5.58 4.34 2.50
C LEU A 121 -6.03 4.17 3.95
N GLY A 122 -7.01 3.29 4.21
CA GLY A 122 -7.46 3.00 5.56
C GLY A 122 -6.30 2.50 6.43
N GLY A 123 -5.44 1.63 5.89
CA GLY A 123 -4.23 1.17 6.54
C GLY A 123 -3.21 2.28 6.81
N ILE A 124 -2.99 3.20 5.86
CA ILE A 124 -2.10 4.35 6.05
C ILE A 124 -2.62 5.27 7.16
N VAL A 125 -3.93 5.52 7.23
CA VAL A 125 -4.52 6.30 8.33
C VAL A 125 -4.26 5.63 9.68
N LEU A 126 -4.45 4.32 9.79
CA LEU A 126 -4.13 3.56 11.00
C LEU A 126 -2.62 3.60 11.33
N SER A 127 -1.76 3.54 10.32
CA SER A 127 -0.31 3.69 10.45
C SER A 127 0.07 5.07 11.00
N LEU A 128 -0.55 6.15 10.52
CA LEU A 128 -0.30 7.51 11.02
C LEU A 128 -0.74 7.67 12.48
N ILE A 129 -1.94 7.20 12.83
CA ILE A 129 -2.44 7.25 14.20
C ILE A 129 -1.52 6.46 15.13
N SER A 130 -1.16 5.23 14.74
CA SER A 130 -0.24 4.41 15.55
C SER A 130 1.18 4.99 15.60
N GLY A 131 1.63 5.68 14.55
CA GLY A 131 2.94 6.34 14.50
C GLY A 131 3.03 7.51 15.47
N LEU A 132 1.97 8.32 15.56
CA LEU A 132 1.84 9.38 16.56
C LEU A 132 1.93 8.84 18.00
N LEU A 133 1.31 7.69 18.27
CA LEU A 133 1.35 7.05 19.59
C LEU A 133 2.73 6.48 19.95
N VAL A 134 3.52 6.06 18.96
CA VAL A 134 4.85 5.46 19.17
C VAL A 134 5.95 6.52 19.25
N LEU A 135 5.93 7.51 18.35
CA LEU A 135 7.00 8.51 18.22
C LEU A 135 6.77 9.72 19.13
N GLY A 136 5.51 10.10 19.40
CA GLY A 136 5.15 11.20 20.31
C GLY A 136 5.49 12.62 19.82
N GLU A 137 6.34 12.76 18.80
CA GLU A 137 6.82 14.04 18.27
C GLU A 137 6.39 14.26 16.81
N LEU A 138 6.03 15.51 16.48
CA LEU A 138 5.63 15.93 15.14
C LEU A 138 6.83 16.46 14.36
N ASP A 139 7.52 15.57 13.66
CA ASP A 139 8.60 15.96 12.74
C ASP A 139 8.07 16.33 11.34
N MET A 140 8.87 17.07 10.58
CA MET A 140 8.55 17.45 9.20
C MET A 140 8.21 16.25 8.30
N GLU A 141 8.88 15.10 8.50
CA GLU A 141 8.57 13.84 7.83
C GLU A 141 7.12 13.40 8.06
N LEU A 142 6.68 13.43 9.31
CA LEU A 142 5.35 13.00 9.69
C LEU A 142 4.29 13.99 9.16
N ILE A 143 4.59 15.29 9.19
CA ILE A 143 3.73 16.33 8.62
C ILE A 143 3.50 16.10 7.12
N PHE A 144 4.55 15.83 6.34
CA PHE A 144 4.38 15.52 4.91
C PHE A 144 3.53 14.29 4.67
N LYS A 145 3.76 13.19 5.42
CA LYS A 145 2.94 11.97 5.30
C LYS A 145 1.47 12.24 5.61
N ILE A 146 1.17 13.04 6.63
CA ILE A 146 -0.20 13.45 6.98
C ILE A 146 -0.83 14.24 5.83
N ILE A 147 -0.15 15.27 5.31
CA ILE A 147 -0.68 16.12 4.25
C ILE A 147 -0.99 15.30 2.98
N PHE A 148 -0.04 14.50 2.50
CA PHE A 148 -0.26 13.69 1.30
C PHE A 148 -1.35 12.63 1.50
N THR A 149 -1.42 12.03 2.68
CA THR A 149 -2.50 11.08 3.01
C THR A 149 -3.85 11.78 3.04
N ALA A 150 -3.95 12.98 3.62
CA ALA A 150 -5.20 13.74 3.66
C ALA A 150 -5.68 14.11 2.24
N PHE A 151 -4.78 14.57 1.37
CA PHE A 151 -5.11 14.83 -0.03
C PHE A 151 -5.61 13.57 -0.75
N ALA A 152 -4.93 12.44 -0.59
CA ALA A 152 -5.35 11.18 -1.19
C ALA A 152 -6.69 10.68 -0.64
N LEU A 153 -6.95 10.87 0.66
CA LEU A 153 -8.21 10.54 1.30
C LEU A 153 -9.37 11.39 0.75
N ILE A 154 -9.16 12.71 0.59
CA ILE A 154 -10.17 13.61 0.01
C ILE A 154 -10.51 13.18 -1.41
N ILE A 155 -9.49 12.94 -2.25
CA ILE A 155 -9.70 12.47 -3.62
C ILE A 155 -10.44 11.13 -3.62
N TYR A 156 -10.03 10.18 -2.78
CA TYR A 156 -10.70 8.89 -2.65
C TYR A 156 -12.16 9.04 -2.23
N LEU A 157 -12.47 9.84 -1.19
CA LEU A 157 -13.84 10.05 -0.72
C LEU A 157 -14.72 10.71 -1.80
N LEU A 158 -14.22 11.73 -2.49
CA LEU A 158 -14.93 12.37 -3.60
C LEU A 158 -15.22 11.37 -4.74
N THR A 159 -14.23 10.56 -5.10
CA THR A 159 -14.44 9.52 -6.13
C THR A 159 -15.38 8.41 -5.66
N PHE A 160 -15.32 8.00 -4.40
CA PHE A 160 -16.24 7.04 -3.79
C PHE A 160 -17.68 7.54 -3.81
N LEU A 161 -17.89 8.79 -3.40
CA LEU A 161 -19.19 9.46 -3.48
C LEU A 161 -19.70 9.51 -4.93
N GLY A 162 -18.83 9.86 -5.88
CA GLY A 162 -19.18 9.92 -7.30
C GLY A 162 -19.54 8.55 -7.89
N VAL A 163 -18.84 7.48 -7.51
CA VAL A 163 -19.19 6.10 -7.91
C VAL A 163 -20.52 5.68 -7.29
N LYS A 164 -20.72 5.90 -5.98
CA LYS A 164 -21.88 5.40 -5.25
C LYS A 164 -23.17 6.18 -5.51
N TYR A 165 -23.09 7.51 -5.63
CA TYR A 165 -24.27 8.38 -5.71
C TYR A 165 -24.47 9.03 -7.08
N ALA A 166 -23.40 9.24 -7.85
CA ALA A 166 -23.48 9.84 -9.19
C ALA A 166 -23.32 8.83 -10.33
N ASN A 167 -23.30 7.52 -10.03
CA ASN A 167 -23.13 6.43 -10.99
C ASN A 167 -21.91 6.61 -11.92
N LEU A 168 -20.84 7.24 -11.43
CA LEU A 168 -19.60 7.37 -12.19
C LEU A 168 -19.01 5.99 -12.43
N LYS A 169 -18.57 5.72 -13.67
CA LYS A 169 -17.90 4.47 -14.00
C LYS A 169 -16.59 4.38 -13.23
N VAL A 170 -16.38 3.26 -12.53
CA VAL A 170 -15.21 3.01 -11.66
C VAL A 170 -13.88 3.18 -12.42
N ARG A 171 -13.86 2.97 -13.74
CA ARG A 171 -12.70 3.25 -14.60
C ARG A 171 -12.13 4.67 -14.48
N TYR A 172 -12.99 5.68 -14.32
CA TYR A 172 -12.56 7.08 -14.24
C TYR A 172 -12.09 7.42 -12.83
N ALA A 173 -12.78 6.86 -11.82
CA ALA A 173 -12.38 6.98 -10.43
C ALA A 173 -10.97 6.42 -10.21
N VAL A 174 -10.72 5.17 -10.63
CA VAL A 174 -9.42 4.50 -10.44
C VAL A 174 -8.28 5.30 -11.08
N ARG A 175 -8.44 5.74 -12.33
CA ARG A 175 -7.41 6.54 -13.02
C ARG A 175 -7.09 7.86 -12.32
N GLY A 176 -8.10 8.55 -11.78
CA GLY A 176 -7.91 9.78 -11.01
C GLY A 176 -7.23 9.53 -9.65
N THR A 177 -7.62 8.46 -8.95
CA THR A 177 -7.10 8.16 -7.61
C THR A 177 -5.66 7.69 -7.59
N ILE A 178 -5.16 7.05 -8.67
CA ILE A 178 -3.79 6.49 -8.71
C ILE A 178 -2.71 7.56 -8.59
N LEU A 179 -2.92 8.74 -9.15
CA LEU A 179 -1.96 9.82 -9.03
C LEU A 179 -1.79 10.25 -7.57
N SER A 180 -2.89 10.39 -6.83
CA SER A 180 -2.86 10.72 -5.41
C SER A 180 -2.16 9.63 -4.58
N PHE A 181 -2.29 8.37 -5.00
CA PHE A 181 -1.62 7.22 -4.38
C PHE A 181 -0.12 7.21 -4.61
N ALA A 182 0.32 7.55 -5.81
CA ALA A 182 1.74 7.67 -6.12
C ALA A 182 2.40 8.76 -5.24
N MET A 183 1.69 9.85 -4.96
CA MET A 183 2.16 10.90 -4.05
C MET A 183 2.30 10.41 -2.61
N VAL A 184 1.37 9.58 -2.12
CA VAL A 184 1.49 8.95 -0.78
C VAL A 184 2.70 8.02 -0.73
N LEU A 185 2.90 7.17 -1.74
CA LEU A 185 4.09 6.32 -1.82
C LEU A 185 5.39 7.15 -1.82
N LEU A 186 5.42 8.25 -2.58
CA LEU A 186 6.54 9.19 -2.57
C LEU A 186 6.77 9.81 -1.18
N ALA A 187 5.74 10.15 -0.42
CA ALA A 187 5.90 10.68 0.94
C ALA A 187 6.56 9.66 1.88
N TYR A 188 6.27 8.37 1.71
CA TYR A 188 6.83 7.31 2.55
C TYR A 188 8.24 6.87 2.13
N PHE A 189 8.60 6.93 0.83
CA PHE A 189 9.92 6.53 0.33
C PHE A 189 10.88 7.71 0.06
N GLY A 190 10.35 8.79 -0.53
CA GLY A 190 11.10 9.96 -0.98
C GLY A 190 11.70 10.79 0.16
N ASN A 191 11.22 10.56 1.39
CA ASN A 191 11.76 11.22 2.57
C ASN A 191 13.22 10.83 2.85
N SER A 192 13.68 9.64 2.42
CA SER A 192 15.08 9.23 2.57
C SER A 192 16.07 9.99 1.67
N ILE A 193 15.60 10.63 0.59
CA ILE A 193 16.47 11.31 -0.40
C ILE A 193 16.43 12.84 -0.20
N PHE A 194 15.26 13.40 0.10
CA PHE A 194 15.10 14.85 0.27
C PHE A 194 15.67 15.38 1.59
N LEU A 195 15.54 14.63 2.69
CA LEU A 195 16.04 15.08 4.00
C LEU A 195 17.55 14.93 4.18
N ILE A 196 18.19 13.98 3.47
CA ILE A 196 19.66 13.79 3.54
C ILE A 196 20.42 14.91 2.82
N ASN A 197 19.81 15.55 1.82
CA ASN A 197 20.49 16.51 0.94
C ASN A 197 20.19 17.99 1.23
N TYR A 198 19.15 18.31 2.03
CA TYR A 198 18.69 19.68 2.24
C TYR A 198 18.55 20.11 3.71
N LEU A 199 19.06 19.31 4.66
CA LEU A 199 19.22 19.60 6.08
C LEU A 199 20.59 19.10 6.56
#